data_AF-A0A350F1W1-F1
#
_entry.id   AF-A0A350F1W1-F1
#
_cell.length_a   1.000
_cell.length_b   1.000
_cell.length_c   1.000
_cell.angle_alpha   90.00
_cell.angle_beta   90.00
_cell.angle_gamma   90.00
#
_symmetry.space_group_name_H-M   'P 1'
#
loop_
_entity.id
_entity.type
_entity.pdbx_description
1 polymer ?
#
loop_
_entity_poly.entity_id
_entity_poly.type
_entity_poly.pdbx_seq_one_letter_code
_entity_poly.pdbx_strand_id
1 'polypeptide(L)'
;MAALAADVTGTWKAEFDTQIGVQKYTFTLKQDGKTVTGKANSIIGDGKNESSLAEGKIDGDTVSFVELLNFQGSDLRISYRGKVSGKEIKFSRQHLDKRQ
;
A
#
# COMPACT_ATOMS: atom_id res chain seq x y z
N MET A 1 4.61 29.31 -0.99
CA MET A 1 5.47 28.22 -0.48
C MET A 1 4.93 26.92 -1.03
N ALA A 2 5.71 26.22 -1.84
CA ALA A 2 5.33 24.90 -2.32
C ALA A 2 5.37 23.95 -1.12
N ALA A 3 4.20 23.43 -0.71
CA ALA A 3 4.16 22.26 0.15
C ALA A 3 4.87 21.15 -0.62
N LEU A 4 6.09 20.82 -0.22
CA LEU A 4 6.78 19.64 -0.71
C LEU A 4 5.88 18.46 -0.32
N ALA A 5 5.11 17.97 -1.29
CA ALA A 5 4.35 16.75 -1.11
C ALA A 5 5.32 15.72 -0.55
N ALA A 6 4.95 15.09 0.56
CA ALA A 6 5.87 14.23 1.26
C ALA A 6 6.35 13.13 0.31
N ASP A 7 7.66 13.00 0.11
CA ASP A 7 8.17 12.06 -0.88
C ASP A 7 7.90 10.62 -0.42
N VAL A 8 6.95 9.96 -1.08
CA VAL A 8 6.61 8.56 -0.81
C VAL A 8 7.37 7.59 -1.71
N THR A 9 8.29 8.11 -2.55
CA THR A 9 9.02 7.30 -3.51
C THR A 9 10.02 6.42 -2.78
N GLY A 10 9.95 5.12 -3.00
CA GLY A 10 10.83 4.16 -2.35
C GLY A 10 10.19 2.80 -2.14
N THR A 11 10.96 1.94 -1.47
CA THR A 11 10.50 0.60 -1.11
C THR A 11 10.07 0.59 0.35
N TRP A 12 8.76 0.42 0.56
CA TRP A 12 8.12 0.32 1.86
C TRP A 12 7.91 -1.15 2.21
N LYS A 13 8.48 -1.58 3.33
CA LYS A 13 8.26 -2.93 3.84
C LYS A 13 7.31 -2.85 5.02
N ALA A 14 6.28 -3.67 4.99
CA ALA A 14 5.34 -3.85 6.09
C ALA A 14 5.30 -5.33 6.45
N GLU A 15 5.24 -5.63 7.74
CA GLU A 15 5.11 -6.99 8.23
C GLU A 15 3.85 -7.04 9.08
N PHE A 16 2.91 -7.90 8.67
CA PHE A 16 1.66 -8.10 9.39
C PHE A 16 1.70 -9.49 10.00
N ASP A 17 1.69 -9.56 11.32
CA ASP A 17 1.49 -10.83 12.02
C ASP A 17 -0.02 -11.14 12.00
N THR A 18 -0.41 -12.16 11.24
CA THR A 18 -1.81 -12.60 11.15
C THR A 18 -1.94 -14.01 11.68
N GLN A 19 -3.18 -14.42 12.00
CA GLN A 19 -3.45 -15.78 12.50
C GLN A 19 -3.03 -16.89 11.52
N ILE A 20 -2.87 -16.57 10.23
CA ILE A 20 -2.39 -17.51 9.20
C ILE A 20 -0.86 -17.46 9.01
N GLY A 21 -0.16 -16.58 9.72
CA GLY A 21 1.30 -16.40 9.66
C GLY A 21 1.74 -14.94 9.43
N VAL A 22 3.07 -14.73 9.41
CA VAL A 22 3.69 -13.44 9.11
C VAL A 22 3.55 -13.14 7.62
N GLN A 23 2.78 -12.11 7.29
CA GLN A 23 2.64 -11.60 5.94
C GLN A 23 3.63 -10.44 5.73
N LYS A 24 4.65 -10.68 4.90
CA LYS A 24 5.61 -9.64 4.52
C LYS A 24 5.14 -8.96 3.25
N TYR A 25 4.81 -7.69 3.35
CA TYR A 25 4.47 -6.83 2.23
C TYR A 25 5.66 -5.94 1.86
N THR A 26 5.93 -5.86 0.57
CA THR A 26 6.93 -4.95 -0.02
C THR A 26 6.22 -4.12 -1.07
N PHE A 27 5.98 -2.85 -0.76
CA PHE A 27 5.41 -1.89 -1.68
C PHE A 27 6.54 -1.07 -2.30
N THR A 28 6.63 -1.06 -3.62
CA THR A 28 7.54 -0.17 -4.36
C THR A 28 6.70 0.97 -4.91
N LEU A 29 6.79 2.13 -4.27
CA LEU A 29 6.06 3.33 -4.66
C LEU A 29 6.98 4.26 -5.45
N LYS A 30 6.42 4.89 -6.47
CA LYS A 30 7.06 5.93 -7.27
C LYS A 30 6.09 7.10 -7.38
N GLN A 31 6.48 8.24 -6.82
CA GLN A 31 5.72 9.47 -6.92
C GLN A 31 6.19 10.26 -8.15
N ASP A 32 5.24 10.72 -8.95
CA ASP A 32 5.44 11.63 -10.07
C ASP A 32 4.54 12.85 -9.85
N GLY A 33 5.11 13.88 -9.21
CA GLY A 33 4.37 15.06 -8.76
C GLY A 33 3.29 14.71 -7.72
N LYS A 34 2.04 14.58 -8.17
CA LYS A 34 0.86 14.21 -7.35
C LYS A 34 0.36 12.79 -7.60
N THR A 35 0.87 12.13 -8.63
CA THR A 35 0.47 10.76 -8.99
C THR A 35 1.41 9.78 -8.31
N VAL A 36 0.86 8.73 -7.71
CA VAL A 36 1.65 7.65 -7.12
C VAL A 36 1.39 6.38 -7.92
N THR A 37 2.45 5.75 -8.37
CA THR A 37 2.39 4.47 -9.09
C THR A 37 3.26 3.48 -8.36
N GLY A 38 3.00 2.18 -8.54
CA GLY A 38 3.85 1.20 -7.90
C GLY A 38 3.39 -0.23 -8.04
N LYS A 39 4.10 -1.10 -7.34
CA LYS A 39 3.77 -2.50 -7.19
C LYS A 39 3.78 -2.89 -5.72
N ALA A 40 2.96 -3.86 -5.39
CA ALA A 40 2.89 -4.46 -4.09
C ALA A 40 3.19 -5.95 -4.20
N ASN A 41 4.13 -6.43 -3.42
CA ASN A 41 4.48 -7.84 -3.32
C ASN A 41 4.15 -8.31 -1.92
N SER A 42 3.29 -9.31 -1.78
CA SER A 42 3.00 -9.94 -0.50
C SER A 42 3.58 -11.35 -0.45
N ILE A 43 4.18 -11.70 0.67
CA ILE A 43 4.78 -13.00 0.93
C ILE A 43 4.14 -13.55 2.19
N ILE A 44 3.52 -14.72 2.10
CA ILE A 44 2.83 -15.39 3.20
C ILE A 44 3.34 -16.83 3.23
N GLY A 45 4.15 -17.17 4.23
CA GLY A 45 4.89 -18.45 4.23
C GLY A 45 5.80 -18.55 3.00
N ASP A 46 5.58 -19.58 2.18
CA ASP A 46 6.28 -19.80 0.90
C ASP A 46 5.54 -19.19 -0.32
N GLY A 47 4.32 -18.68 -0.13
CA GLY A 47 3.51 -18.10 -1.20
C GLY A 47 3.84 -16.64 -1.45
N LYS A 48 4.27 -16.30 -2.67
CA LYS A 48 4.46 -14.91 -3.13
C LYS A 48 3.32 -14.50 -4.05
N ASN A 49 2.70 -13.36 -3.76
CA ASN A 49 1.73 -12.71 -4.65
C ASN A 49 2.28 -11.34 -5.07
N GLU A 50 2.11 -11.00 -6.33
CA GLU A 50 2.39 -9.65 -6.86
C GLU A 50 1.10 -8.99 -7.30
N SER A 51 0.98 -7.70 -7.02
CA SER A 51 -0.18 -6.88 -7.36
C SER A 51 0.28 -5.51 -7.78
N SER A 52 -0.41 -4.95 -8.76
CA SER A 52 -0.13 -3.59 -9.22
C SER A 52 -0.93 -2.60 -8.40
N LEU A 53 -0.32 -1.45 -8.11
CA LEU A 53 -0.98 -0.34 -7.46
C LEU A 53 -1.63 0.54 -8.52
N ALA A 54 -2.92 0.80 -8.34
CA ALA A 54 -3.76 1.64 -9.18
C ALA A 54 -4.27 2.84 -8.38
N GLU A 55 -4.73 3.88 -9.07
CA GLU A 55 -5.35 5.06 -8.46
C GLU A 55 -4.51 5.73 -7.35
N GLY A 56 -3.19 5.65 -7.44
CA GLY A 56 -2.31 6.26 -6.46
C GLY A 56 -2.22 7.78 -6.63
N LYS A 57 -2.42 8.49 -5.53
CA LYS A 57 -2.37 9.95 -5.46
C LYS A 57 -1.83 10.40 -4.11
N ILE A 58 -1.19 11.57 -4.11
CA ILE A 58 -0.72 12.22 -2.90
C ILE A 58 -1.19 13.68 -2.85
N ASP A 59 -1.77 14.05 -1.70
CA ASP A 59 -2.30 15.37 -1.41
C ASP A 59 -1.65 15.90 -0.13
N GLY A 60 -0.63 16.76 -0.30
CA GLY A 60 0.21 17.26 0.79
C GLY A 60 0.92 16.12 1.51
N ASP A 61 0.41 15.78 2.69
CA ASP A 61 0.93 14.73 3.56
C ASP A 61 0.09 13.44 3.52
N THR A 62 -0.96 13.38 2.71
CA THR A 62 -1.85 12.20 2.63
C THR A 62 -1.65 11.48 1.31
N VAL A 63 -1.18 10.24 1.36
CA VAL A 63 -1.08 9.33 0.22
C VAL A 63 -2.26 8.36 0.22
N SER A 64 -2.83 8.08 -0.95
CA SER A 64 -3.90 7.10 -1.13
C SER A 64 -3.66 6.32 -2.40
N PHE A 65 -3.76 4.99 -2.35
CA PHE A 65 -3.63 4.12 -3.52
C PHE A 65 -4.48 2.87 -3.36
N VAL A 66 -4.80 2.21 -4.47
CA VAL A 66 -5.61 0.99 -4.51
C VAL A 66 -4.73 -0.17 -5.01
N GLU A 67 -4.57 -1.18 -4.18
CA GLU A 67 -3.96 -2.45 -4.58
C GLU A 67 -5.06 -3.37 -5.15
N LEU A 68 -4.81 -3.90 -6.34
CA LEU A 68 -5.64 -4.94 -6.95
C LEU A 68 -4.98 -6.29 -6.68
N LEU A 69 -5.30 -6.90 -5.54
CA LEU A 69 -4.80 -8.21 -5.16
C LEU A 69 -5.73 -9.28 -5.70
N ASN A 70 -5.28 -10.06 -6.68
CA ASN A 70 -5.97 -11.27 -7.06
C ASN A 70 -5.52 -12.40 -6.12
N PHE A 71 -6.38 -12.80 -5.20
CA PHE A 71 -6.10 -13.89 -4.27
C PHE A 71 -7.08 -15.03 -4.53
N GLN A 72 -6.58 -16.20 -4.91
CA GLN A 72 -7.39 -17.38 -5.26
C GLN A 72 -8.49 -17.11 -6.30
N GLY A 73 -8.20 -16.29 -7.33
CA GLY A 73 -9.17 -15.96 -8.38
C GLY A 73 -10.24 -14.94 -7.96
N SER A 74 -10.12 -14.35 -6.77
CA SER A 74 -10.95 -13.22 -6.34
C SER A 74 -10.15 -11.92 -6.43
N ASP A 75 -10.64 -10.96 -7.21
CA ASP A 75 -10.06 -9.62 -7.29
C ASP A 75 -10.45 -8.80 -6.05
N LEU A 76 -9.53 -8.74 -5.08
CA LEU A 76 -9.67 -7.86 -3.92
C LEU A 76 -9.09 -6.49 -4.24
N ARG A 77 -9.98 -5.49 -4.25
CA ARG A 77 -9.58 -4.07 -4.19
C ARG A 77 -9.29 -3.67 -2.76
N ILE A 78 -8.03 -3.38 -2.46
CA ILE A 78 -7.61 -2.94 -1.14
C ILE A 78 -7.18 -1.48 -1.25
N SER A 79 -8.00 -0.59 -0.69
CA SER A 79 -7.66 0.83 -0.61
C SER A 79 -6.75 1.08 0.58
N TYR A 80 -5.57 1.61 0.31
CA TYR A 80 -4.63 2.04 1.32
C TYR A 80 -4.65 3.56 1.40
N ARG A 81 -4.74 4.05 2.64
CA ARG A 81 -4.58 5.47 2.94
C ARG A 81 -3.49 5.62 3.98
N GLY A 82 -2.45 6.35 3.62
CA GLY A 82 -1.33 6.67 4.49
C GLY A 82 -1.27 8.16 4.76
N LYS A 83 -0.99 8.55 6.00
CA LYS A 83 -0.54 9.91 6.31
C LYS A 83 0.95 9.86 6.52
N VAL A 84 1.70 10.59 5.71
CA VAL A 84 3.14 10.76 5.85
C VAL A 84 3.36 11.76 6.98
N SER A 85 4.16 11.38 7.97
CA SER A 85 4.56 12.27 9.07
C SER A 85 6.07 12.25 9.14
N GLY A 86 6.70 13.19 8.42
CA GLY A 86 8.16 13.28 8.30
C GLY A 86 8.74 12.11 7.51
N LYS A 87 9.16 11.06 8.21
CA LYS A 87 9.85 9.87 7.64
C LYS A 87 9.07 8.57 7.83
N GLU A 88 7.95 8.61 8.54
CA GLU A 88 7.10 7.45 8.79
C GLU A 88 5.80 7.59 8.01
N ILE A 89 5.40 6.51 7.33
CA ILE A 89 4.07 6.40 6.74
C ILE A 89 3.29 5.38 7.52
N LYS A 90 2.24 5.85 8.21
CA LYS A 90 1.27 4.95 8.83
C LYS A 90 0.25 4.55 7.79
N PHE A 91 0.43 3.39 7.19
CA PHE A 91 -0.56 2.80 6.31
C PHE A 91 -1.71 2.24 7.14
N SER A 92 -2.91 2.79 6.95
CA SER A 92 -4.15 2.20 7.44
C SER A 92 -4.75 1.39 6.30
N ARG A 93 -4.70 0.06 6.41
CA ARG A 93 -5.41 -0.83 5.49
C ARG A 93 -6.87 -0.84 5.91
N GLN A 94 -7.74 -0.20 5.13
CA GLN A 94 -9.17 -0.42 5.30
C GLN A 94 -9.51 -1.71 4.56
N HIS A 95 -9.40 -2.84 5.26
CA HIS A 95 -10.08 -4.04 4.81
C HIS A 95 -11.56 -3.78 5.03
N LEU A 96 -12.38 -3.96 4.00
CA LEU A 96 -13.82 -4.11 4.18
C LEU A 96 -14.04 -5.47 4.88
N ASP A 97 -13.71 -5.53 6.17
CA ASP A 97 -14.23 -6.56 7.06
C ASP A 97 -15.71 -6.24 7.22
N LYS A 98 -16.53 -6.72 6.28
CA LYS A 98 -17.90 -7.05 6.61
C LYS A 98 -17.84 -8.36 7.40
N ARG A 99 -17.46 -8.28 8.68
CA ARG A 99 -18.19 -9.06 9.69
C ARG A 99 -19.48 -8.30 9.95
N GLN A 100 -20.54 -8.70 9.27
CA GLN A 100 -21.87 -8.91 9.85
C GLN A 100 -22.58 -9.99 9.03
#